data_AF-A0A5K0Z244-F1
#
_entry.id   AF-A0A5K0Z244-F1
#
_cell.length_a   1.000
_cell.length_b   1.000
_cell.length_c   1.000
_cell.angle_alpha   90.00
_cell.angle_beta   90.00
_cell.angle_gamma   90.00
#
_symmetry.space_group_name_H-M   'P 1'
#
loop_
_entity.id
_entity.type
_entity.pdbx_description
1 polymer ?
#
loop_
_entity_poly.entity_id
_entity_poly.type
_entity_poly.pdbx_seq_one_letter_code
_entity_poly.pdbx_strand_id
1 'polypeptide(L)' 'FAAALKDLNVWVLNVVPIDSADTLPIIYERGLFGIYHDWCESFSTYPRSYDLLHADHLFSNLKK' A
#
# COMPACT_ATOMS: atom_id res chain seq x y z
N PHE A 1 5.98 8.20 3.19
CA PHE A 1 4.59 8.72 3.22
C PHE A 1 3.89 8.38 4.53
N ALA A 2 3.58 7.12 4.84
CA ALA A 2 2.80 6.72 6.03
C ALA A 2 3.30 7.31 7.37
N ALA A 3 4.61 7.31 7.61
CA ALA A 3 5.20 7.89 8.82
C ALA A 3 4.88 9.39 9.05
N ALA A 4 4.65 10.15 7.97
CA ALA A 4 4.29 11.57 8.07
C ALA A 4 2.82 11.80 8.46
N LEU A 5 1.97 10.77 8.34
CA LEU A 5 0.55 10.84 8.69
C LEU A 5 0.25 10.36 10.11
N LYS A 6 1.28 10.03 10.89
CA LYS A 6 1.16 9.44 12.24
C LYS A 6 0.29 10.28 13.18
N ASP A 7 0.36 11.60 13.09
CA ASP A 7 -0.33 12.52 14.02
C ASP A 7 -1.75 12.90 13.53
N LEU A 8 -2.18 12.39 12.37
CA LEU A 8 -3.51 12.61 11.82
C LEU A 8 -4.42 11.44 12.17
N ASN A 9 -5.72 11.71 12.36
CA ASN A 9 -6.73 10.67 12.62
C ASN A 9 -7.14 9.97 11.30
N VAL A 10 -6.18 9.28 10.67
CA VAL A 10 -6.36 8.53 9.43
C VAL A 10 -5.75 7.14 9.59
N TRP A 11 -6.30 6.17 8.84
CA TRP A 11 -5.73 4.83 8.76
C TRP A 11 -4.93 4.69 7.46
N VAL A 12 -3.74 4.08 7.54
CA VAL A 12 -2.85 3.92 6.39
C VAL A 12 -2.52 2.44 6.22
N LEU A 13 -2.96 1.86 5.09
CA LEU A 13 -2.57 0.51 4.69
C LEU A 13 -1.41 0.59 3.70
N ASN A 14 -0.29 -0.04 4.03
CA ASN A 14 0.81 -0.19 3.07
C ASN A 14 0.54 -1.44 2.21
N VAL A 15 0.68 -1.30 0.90
CA VAL A 15 0.44 -2.38 -0.05
C VAL A 15 1.71 -2.60 -0.86
N VAL A 16 2.22 -3.83 -0.84
CA VAL A 16 3.34 -4.28 -1.66
C VAL A 16 2.77 -5.08 -2.83
N PRO A 17 2.90 -4.60 -4.08
CA PRO A 17 2.47 -5.35 -5.25
C PRO A 17 3.18 -6.71 -5.34
N ILE A 18 2.45 -7.75 -5.74
CA ILE A 18 2.99 -9.12 -5.88
C ILE A 18 4.10 -9.24 -6.93
N ASP A 19 4.16 -8.30 -7.88
CA ASP A 19 5.12 -8.22 -8.97
C ASP A 19 6.33 -7.31 -8.65
N SER A 20 6.40 -6.78 -7.42
CA SER A 20 7.45 -5.87 -6.97
C SER A 20 8.46 -6.54 -6.03
N ALA A 21 9.55 -5.84 -5.71
CA ALA A 21 10.52 -6.33 -4.74
C ALA A 21 9.91 -6.50 -3.35
N ASP A 22 10.27 -7.59 -2.66
CA ASP A 22 9.77 -7.87 -1.32
C ASP A 22 10.29 -6.86 -0.29
N THR A 23 9.43 -5.88 0.01
CA THR A 23 9.70 -4.79 0.96
C THR A 23 8.84 -4.88 2.21
N LEU A 24 7.96 -5.88 2.31
CA LEU A 24 7.05 -6.03 3.44
C LEU A 24 7.78 -6.28 4.78
N PRO A 25 8.85 -7.08 4.86
CA PRO A 25 9.62 -7.24 6.10
C PRO A 25 10.14 -5.90 6.64
N ILE A 26 10.65 -5.07 5.74
CA ILE A 26 11.20 -3.74 6.04
C ILE A 26 10.10 -2.77 6.53
N ILE A 27 8.85 -2.94 6.08
CA ILE A 27 7.69 -2.18 6.57
C ILE A 27 7.38 -2.56 8.01
N TYR A 28 7.37 -3.86 8.33
CA TYR A 28 7.14 -4.36 9.67
C TYR A 28 8.23 -3.96 10.66
N GLU A 29 9.51 -3.99 10.25
CA GLU A 29 10.64 -3.53 11.07
C GLU A 29 10.50 -2.06 11.49
N ARG A 30 9.78 -1.25 10.71
CA ARG A 30 9.48 0.16 11.01
C ARG A 30 8.22 0.37 11.86
N GLY A 31 7.60 -0.71 12.35
CA GLY A 31 6.38 -0.65 13.16
C GLY A 31 5.13 -0.28 12.37
N LEU A 32 5.17 -0.40 11.05
CA LEU A 32 4.03 -0.20 10.16
C LEU A 32 3.45 -1.57 9.76
N PHE A 33 2.18 -1.61 9.41
CA PHE A 33 1.55 -2.81 8.86
C PHE A 33 1.33 -2.65 7.35
N GLY A 34 1.35 -3.77 6.65
CA GLY A 34 1.05 -3.82 5.23
C GLY A 34 0.66 -5.22 4.80
N ILE A 35 0.34 -5.36 3.51
CA ILE A 35 0.00 -6.64 2.90
C ILE A 35 0.63 -6.76 1.52
N TYR A 36 0.76 -7.99 1.04
CA TYR A 36 0.89 -8.25 -0.39
C TYR A 36 -0.49 -8.18 -1.04
N HIS A 37 -0.60 -7.53 -2.20
CA HIS A 37 -1.86 -7.47 -2.94
C HIS A 37 -1.62 -7.37 -4.44
N ASP A 38 -2.50 -7.99 -5.22
CA ASP A 38 -2.57 -7.76 -6.66
C ASP A 38 -3.54 -6.61 -6.94
N TRP A 39 -3.05 -5.52 -7.52
CA TRP A 39 -3.89 -4.37 -7.87
C TRP A 39 -4.96 -4.69 -8.93
N CYS A 40 -4.86 -5.82 -9.63
CA CYS A 40 -5.90 -6.33 -10.52
C CYS A 40 -7.05 -7.02 -9.78
N GLU A 41 -6.88 -7.31 -8.48
CA GLU A 41 -7.86 -7.99 -7.64
C GLU A 41 -8.51 -7.04 -6.64
N SER A 42 -9.78 -7.31 -6.33
CA SER A 42 -10.53 -6.52 -5.34
C SER A 42 -10.24 -6.98 -3.92
N PHE A 43 -10.18 -6.05 -2.96
CA PHE A 43 -10.13 -6.39 -1.54
C PHE A 43 -11.47 -6.99 -1.07
N SER A 44 -11.46 -8.22 -0.56
CA SER A 44 -12.69 -8.96 -0.24
C SER A 44 -13.46 -8.44 0.98
N THR A 45 -12.79 -7.75 1.91
CA THR A 45 -13.36 -7.32 3.19
C THR A 45 -13.32 -5.82 3.44
N TYR A 46 -12.82 -5.04 2.48
CA TYR A 46 -12.68 -3.60 2.65
C TYR A 46 -13.98 -2.92 2.20
N PRO A 47 -14.79 -2.35 3.12
CA PRO A 47 -15.96 -1.58 2.72
C PRO A 47 -15.47 -0.46 1.81
N ARG A 48 -15.95 -0.43 0.57
CA ARG A 48 -15.56 0.55 -0.46
C ARG A 48 -16.07 1.94 -0.09
N SER A 49 -15.45 2.55 0.92
CA SER A 49 -15.42 4.00 1.11
C SER A 49 -14.32 4.57 0.21
N TYR A 50 -14.49 5.82 -0.21
CA TYR A 50 -13.48 6.50 -1.02
C TYR A 50 -12.15 6.59 -0.24
N ASP A 51 -11.17 5.78 -0.62
CA ASP A 51 -9.83 5.81 -0.06
C ASP A 51 -8.91 6.72 -0.89
N LEU A 52 -7.98 7.40 -0.22
CA LEU A 52 -6.92 8.14 -0.88
C LEU A 52 -5.74 7.20 -1.15
N LEU A 53 -5.48 6.92 -2.42
CA LEU A 53 -4.35 6.12 -2.85
C LEU A 53 -3.13 7.02 -3.11
N HIS A 54 -2.06 6.82 -2.33
CA HIS A 54 -0.75 7.36 -2.65
C HIS A 54 0.08 6.26 -3.34
N ALA A 55 0.30 6.43 -4.64
CA ALA A 55 1.04 5.48 -5.47
C ALA A 55 2.27 6.17 -6.07
N ASP A 56 3.45 5.65 -5.75
CA ASP A 56 4.71 6.07 -6.37
C ASP A 56 5.16 5.00 -7.36
N HIS A 57 5.43 5.40 -8.61
CA HIS A 57 5.89 4.52 -9.69
C HIS A 57 5.03 3.26 -9.98
N LEU A 58 3.79 3.18 -9.48
CA LEU A 58 2.91 2.01 -9.67
C LEU A 58 2.73 1.60 -11.14
N PHE A 59 2.73 2.58 -12.06
CA PHE A 59 2.58 2.34 -13.50
C PHE A 59 3.89 2.49 -14.28
N SER A 60 5.05 2.51 -13.60
CA SER A 60 6.35 2.67 -14.28
C SER A 60 6.62 1.56 -15.28
N ASN A 61 6.15 0.34 -14.97
CA ASN A 61 6.34 -0.86 -15.78
C ASN A 61 5.30 -1.00 -16.91
N LEU A 62 4.26 -0.16 -16.94
CA LEU A 62 3.24 -0.17 -18.00
C LEU A 62 3.65 0.67 -19.22
N LYS A 63 4.75 1.40 -19.15
CA LYS A 63 5.27 2.14 -20.32
C LYS A 63 5.81 1.16 -21.35
N LYS A 64 5.17 1.22 -22.53
CA LYS A 64 5.56 0.54 -23.75
C LYS A 64 6.89 1.05 -24.29
#